data_AF-B3PN93-F1
#
_entry.id   AF-B3PN93-F1
#
_cell.length_a   1.000
_cell.length_b   1.000
_cell.length_c   1.000
_cell.angle_alpha   90.00
_cell.angle_beta   90.00
_cell.angle_gamma   90.00
#
_symmetry.space_group_name_H-M   'P 1'
#
loop_
_entity.id
_entity.type
_entity.pdbx_description
1 polymer ?
#
loop_
_entity_poly.entity_id
_entity_poly.type
_entity_poly.pdbx_seq_one_letter_code
_entity_poly.pdbx_strand_id
1 'polypeptide(L)'
;MDLQNIKKIIISTILTISGIAGFASVDGKNKNLDENNIIIEHSNKSEDIVIVKIGLIILSNINAKNIVDEIYQVIVYNLEKNNLKLETLDITIKGTR
;
A
#
# COMPACT_ATOMS: atom_id res chain seq x y z
N MET A 1 -12.78 -2.53 -13.93
CA MET A 1 -12.38 -1.24 -13.33
C MET A 1 -10.87 -1.17 -13.36
N ASP A 2 -10.29 -0.04 -13.74
CA ASP A 2 -8.84 0.08 -13.94
C ASP A 2 -8.08 0.03 -12.60
N LEU A 3 -6.99 -0.74 -12.53
CA LEU A 3 -6.07 -0.81 -11.38
C LEU A 3 -5.60 0.58 -10.92
N GLN A 4 -5.50 1.54 -11.86
CA GLN A 4 -5.17 2.93 -11.56
C GLN A 4 -6.17 3.60 -10.61
N ASN A 5 -7.47 3.29 -10.73
CA ASN A 5 -8.48 3.84 -9.83
C ASN A 5 -8.38 3.22 -8.44
N ILE A 6 -8.09 1.92 -8.35
CA ILE A 6 -7.86 1.23 -7.08
C ILE A 6 -6.63 1.80 -6.38
N LYS A 7 -5.55 2.04 -7.13
CA LYS A 7 -4.34 2.70 -6.62
C LYS A 7 -4.66 4.05 -5.99
N LYS A 8 -5.44 4.91 -6.65
CA LYS A 8 -5.85 6.22 -6.10
C LYS A 8 -6.64 6.10 -4.80
N ILE A 9 -7.60 5.18 -4.74
CA ILE A 9 -8.44 4.96 -3.55
C ILE A 9 -7.60 4.45 -2.38
N ILE A 10 -6.69 3.51 -2.63
CA ILE A 10 -5.78 2.99 -1.61
C ILE A 10 -4.86 4.10 -1.10
N ILE A 11 -4.27 4.91 -1.99
CA ILE A 11 -3.43 6.05 -1.61
C ILE A 11 -4.21 7.03 -0.72
N SER A 12 -5.41 7.44 -1.15
CA SER A 12 -6.21 8.41 -0.39
C SER A 12 -6.60 7.86 0.98
N THR A 13 -6.91 6.57 1.07
CA THR A 13 -7.34 5.96 2.33
C THR A 13 -6.16 5.79 3.29
N ILE A 14 -5.01 5.31 2.80
CA ILE A 14 -3.80 5.16 3.61
C ILE A 14 -3.37 6.51 4.19
N LEU A 15 -3.43 7.61 3.43
CA LEU A 15 -3.08 8.94 3.95
C LEU A 15 -3.95 9.43 5.11
N THR A 16 -5.10 8.82 5.35
CA THR A 16 -5.95 9.15 6.51
C THR A 16 -5.52 8.45 7.80
N ILE A 17 -4.66 7.43 7.71
CA ILE A 17 -4.17 6.67 8.86
C ILE A 17 -3.21 7.53 9.67
N SER A 18 -3.52 7.69 10.96
CA SER A 18 -2.69 8.46 11.88
C SER A 18 -1.30 7.84 12.04
N GLY A 19 -0.26 8.67 11.95
CA GLY A 19 1.13 8.22 12.06
C GLY A 19 1.84 8.00 10.73
N ILE A 20 1.12 8.06 9.60
CA ILE A 20 1.71 8.07 8.26
C ILE A 20 2.11 9.52 7.90
N ALA A 21 3.40 9.73 7.67
CA ALA A 21 3.96 11.02 7.26
C ALA A 21 3.92 11.22 5.74
N GLY A 22 3.87 10.12 5.00
CA GLY A 22 3.84 10.12 3.54
C GLY A 22 4.24 8.76 2.98
N PHE A 23 4.53 8.76 1.68
CA PHE A 23 4.99 7.57 0.98
C PHE A 23 6.50 7.59 0.74
N ALA A 24 7.07 6.41 0.56
CA ALA A 24 8.45 6.19 0.13
C ALA A 24 8.44 5.30 -1.12
N SER A 25 9.59 5.19 -1.79
CA SER A 25 9.75 4.19 -2.86
C SER A 25 9.64 2.77 -2.29
N VAL A 26 8.91 1.90 -2.99
CA VAL A 26 8.82 0.46 -2.68
C VAL A 26 10.18 -0.24 -2.64
N ASP A 27 11.17 0.24 -3.40
CA ASP A 27 12.50 -0.38 -3.47
C ASP A 27 13.48 0.19 -2.43
N GLY A 28 13.05 1.18 -1.63
CA GLY A 28 13.88 1.89 -0.65
C GLY A 28 15.04 2.72 -1.22
N LYS A 29 15.25 2.68 -2.55
CA LYS A 29 16.43 3.25 -3.24
C LYS A 29 16.14 4.48 -4.10
N ASN A 30 14.90 4.72 -4.51
CA ASN A 30 14.54 5.83 -5.40
C ASN A 30 13.91 7.03 -4.65
N LYS A 31 14.35 8.24 -5.02
CA LYS A 31 13.85 9.53 -4.51
C LYS A 31 12.67 10.11 -5.32
N ASN A 32 12.32 9.51 -6.46
CA ASN A 32 11.18 9.95 -7.27
C ASN A 32 9.89 9.41 -6.66
N LEU A 33 9.23 10.27 -5.89
CA LEU A 33 8.04 10.01 -5.08
C LEU A 33 6.75 9.93 -5.90
N ASP A 34 6.75 10.12 -7.22
CA ASP A 34 5.48 10.31 -7.94
C ASP A 34 4.91 9.04 -8.60
N GLU A 35 5.71 7.99 -8.86
CA GLU A 35 5.22 6.81 -9.60
C GLU A 35 5.40 5.47 -8.87
N ASN A 36 6.45 5.33 -8.03
CA ASN A 36 6.89 4.05 -7.45
C ASN A 36 6.61 3.91 -5.94
N ASN A 37 5.61 4.62 -5.43
CA ASN A 37 5.23 4.52 -4.02
C ASN A 37 4.30 3.34 -3.72
N ILE A 38 3.45 3.02 -4.70
CA ILE A 38 2.53 1.89 -4.66
C ILE A 38 2.55 1.19 -6.00
N ILE A 39 2.74 -0.13 -5.98
CA ILE A 39 2.61 -1.01 -7.12
C ILE A 39 1.45 -1.95 -6.84
N ILE A 40 0.54 -2.06 -7.81
CA ILE A 40 -0.54 -3.05 -7.80
C ILE A 40 -0.43 -3.79 -9.12
N GLU A 41 -0.21 -5.10 -9.04
CA GLU A 41 -0.04 -5.96 -10.19
C GLU A 41 -0.91 -7.21 -10.05
N HIS A 42 -1.39 -7.75 -11.17
CA HIS A 42 -2.09 -9.03 -11.16
C HIS A 42 -1.09 -10.15 -10.85
N SER A 43 -1.57 -11.17 -10.13
CA SER A 43 -0.81 -12.39 -9.93
C SER A 43 -0.73 -13.17 -11.24
N ASN A 44 0.40 -13.85 -11.45
CA ASN A 44 0.54 -14.81 -12.54
C ASN A 44 -0.43 -16.00 -12.41
N LYS A 45 -1.09 -16.17 -11.26
CA LYS A 45 -2.05 -17.25 -11.01
C LYS A 45 -3.43 -16.97 -11.57
N SER A 46 -3.88 -15.71 -11.51
CA SER A 46 -5.23 -15.32 -11.97
C SER A 46 -5.38 -13.80 -12.00
N GLU A 47 -6.24 -13.30 -12.90
CA GLU A 47 -6.55 -11.88 -13.05
C GLU A 47 -7.38 -11.33 -11.87
N ASP A 48 -8.10 -12.17 -11.12
CA ASP A 48 -8.82 -11.74 -9.91
C ASP A 48 -7.91 -11.61 -8.67
N ILE A 49 -6.65 -12.01 -8.78
CA ILE A 49 -5.68 -11.99 -7.68
C ILE A 49 -4.68 -10.87 -7.93
N VAL A 50 -4.37 -10.09 -6.90
CA VAL A 50 -3.41 -8.99 -6.97
C VAL A 50 -2.33 -9.06 -5.90
N ILE A 51 -1.16 -8.55 -6.27
CA ILE A 51 -0.03 -8.29 -5.38
C ILE A 51 0.05 -6.78 -5.20
N VAL A 52 0.20 -6.35 -3.94
CA VAL A 52 0.29 -4.94 -3.57
C VAL A 52 1.63 -4.70 -2.88
N LYS A 53 2.40 -3.73 -3.38
CA LYS A 53 3.66 -3.28 -2.77
C LYS A 53 3.55 -1.81 -2.42
N ILE A 54 3.94 -1.43 -1.20
CA ILE A 54 3.79 -0.06 -0.68
C ILE A 54 5.06 0.37 0.04
N GLY A 55 5.59 1.54 -0.30
CA GLY A 55 6.60 2.21 0.50
C GLY A 55 5.98 3.32 1.35
N LEU A 56 6.24 3.33 2.66
CA LEU A 56 5.66 4.27 3.61
C LEU A 56 6.71 4.96 4.46
N ILE A 57 6.42 6.21 4.81
CA ILE A 57 7.14 6.95 5.83
C ILE A 57 6.22 7.06 7.04
N ILE A 58 6.67 6.55 8.19
CA ILE A 58 5.91 6.63 9.45
C ILE A 58 6.64 7.51 10.46
N LEU A 59 5.86 8.22 11.28
CA LEU A 59 6.36 9.17 12.27
C LEU A 59 7.09 8.49 13.44
N SER A 60 6.65 7.29 13.83
CA SER A 60 7.25 6.51 14.90
C SER A 60 7.08 5.01 14.64
N ASN A 61 8.19 4.27 14.80
CA ASN A 61 8.21 2.82 14.63
C ASN A 61 7.42 2.06 15.70
N ILE A 62 7.14 2.68 16.86
CA ILE A 62 6.41 2.05 17.98
C ILE A 62 5.02 1.54 17.54
N ASN A 63 4.39 2.24 16.60
CA ASN A 63 3.05 1.90 16.10
C ASN A 63 3.07 1.22 14.73
N ALA A 64 4.23 0.81 14.21
CA ALA A 64 4.36 0.28 12.84
C ALA A 64 3.43 -0.93 12.61
N LYS A 65 3.33 -1.84 13.57
CA LYS A 65 2.45 -3.01 13.47
C LYS A 65 0.98 -2.61 13.33
N ASN A 66 0.50 -1.72 14.19
CA ASN A 66 -0.91 -1.27 14.16
C ASN A 66 -1.23 -0.56 12.84
N ILE A 67 -0.30 0.26 12.35
CA ILE A 67 -0.43 0.94 11.05
C ILE A 67 -0.50 -0.10 9.91
N VAL A 68 0.36 -1.13 9.93
CA VAL A 68 0.33 -2.22 8.94
C VAL A 68 -0.99 -2.99 8.97
N ASP A 69 -1.49 -3.32 10.15
CA ASP A 69 -2.76 -4.04 10.31
C ASP A 69 -3.95 -3.21 9.77
N GLU A 70 -3.96 -1.90 10.02
CA GLU A 70 -4.99 -0.98 9.49
C GLU A 70 -4.89 -0.84 7.97
N ILE A 71 -3.68 -0.72 7.41
CA ILE A 71 -3.45 -0.71 5.96
C ILE A 71 -3.94 -2.00 5.33
N TYR A 72 -3.64 -3.15 5.93
CA TYR A 72 -4.08 -4.45 5.44
C TYR A 72 -5.61 -4.51 5.35
N GLN A 73 -6.32 -4.12 6.41
CA GLN A 73 -7.79 -4.11 6.43
C GLN A 73 -8.36 -3.21 5.33
N VAL A 74 -7.80 -2.00 5.17
CA VAL A 74 -8.22 -1.05 4.14
C VAL A 74 -8.02 -1.60 2.74
N ILE A 75 -6.87 -2.22 2.47
CA ILE A 75 -6.55 -2.78 1.15
C ILE A 75 -7.50 -3.94 0.83
N VAL A 76 -7.64 -4.89 1.76
CA VAL A 76 -8.51 -6.06 1.56
C VAL A 76 -9.94 -5.61 1.30
N TYR A 77 -10.49 -4.69 2.11
CA TYR A 77 -11.84 -4.15 1.91
C TYR A 77 -12.03 -3.55 0.51
N ASN A 78 -11.08 -2.74 0.04
CA ASN A 78 -11.17 -2.10 -1.27
C ASN A 78 -11.02 -3.11 -2.42
N LEU A 79 -10.19 -4.14 -2.27
CA LEU A 79 -10.03 -5.19 -3.27
C LEU A 79 -11.29 -6.07 -3.36
N GLU A 80 -11.82 -6.52 -2.23
CA GLU A 80 -13.02 -7.37 -2.17
C GLU A 80 -14.25 -6.67 -2.76
N LYS A 81 -14.42 -5.36 -2.49
CA LYS A 81 -15.48 -4.54 -3.12
C LYS A 81 -15.40 -4.52 -4.65
N ASN A 82 -14.24 -4.81 -5.21
CA ASN A 82 -13.99 -4.88 -6.64
C ASN A 82 -13.83 -6.31 -7.18
N ASN A 83 -14.23 -7.33 -6.38
CA ASN A 83 -14.07 -8.75 -6.70
C ASN A 83 -12.60 -9.17 -6.93
N LEU A 84 -11.66 -8.47 -6.30
CA LEU A 84 -10.24 -8.81 -6.32
C LEU A 84 -9.83 -9.41 -4.96
N LYS A 85 -8.84 -10.31 -5.00
CA LYS A 85 -8.26 -10.94 -3.82
C LYS A 85 -6.81 -10.52 -3.67
N LEU A 86 -6.41 -10.24 -2.44
CA LEU A 86 -5.02 -9.97 -2.11
C LEU A 86 -4.26 -11.29 -1.98
N GLU A 87 -3.19 -11.48 -2.75
CA GLU A 87 -2.23 -12.58 -2.53
C GLU A 87 -1.16 -12.17 -1.54
N THR A 88 -0.48 -11.06 -1.84
CA THR A 88 0.66 -10.57 -1.06
C THR A 88 0.53 -9.07 -0.87
N LEU A 89 0.74 -8.63 0.38
CA LEU A 89 0.96 -7.24 0.74
C LEU A 89 2.39 -7.09 1.24
N ASP A 90 3.22 -6.40 0.47
CA ASP A 90 4.60 -6.07 0.82
C ASP A 90 4.67 -4.59 1.22
N ILE A 91 5.15 -4.31 2.43
CA ILE A 91 5.23 -2.95 2.96
C ILE A 91 6.66 -2.65 3.39
N THR A 92 7.27 -1.69 2.69
CA THR A 92 8.55 -1.10 3.06
C THR A 92 8.31 0.11 3.95
N ILE A 93 8.80 0.05 5.18
CA ILE A 93 8.62 1.13 6.16
C ILE A 93 9.93 1.88 6.35
N LYS A 94 9.87 3.20 6.22
CA LYS A 94 10.94 4.12 6.58
C LYS A 94 10.50 4.98 7.76
N GLY A 95 11.09 4.75 8.92
CA GLY A 95 10.87 5.60 10.09
C GLY A 95 11.54 6.98 9.92
N THR A 96 10.93 8.02 10.51
CA THR A 96 11.56 9.34 10.58
C THR A 96 12.49 9.52 11.78
N ARG A 97 12.32 8.72 12.85
CA ARG A 97 13.12 8.75 14.09
C ARG A 97 13.11 7.39 14.78
#